data_AF-A0A9P2WQQ7-F1
#
_entry.id   AF-A0A9P2WQQ7-F1
#
_cell.length_a   1.000
_cell.length_b   1.000
_cell.length_c   1.000
_cell.angle_alpha   90.00
_cell.angle_beta   90.00
_cell.angle_gamma   90.00
#
_symmetry.space_group_name_H-M   'P 1'
#
loop_
_entity.id
_entity.type
_entity.pdbx_description
1 polymer ?
#
loop_
_entity_poly.entity_id
_entity_poly.type
_entity_poly.pdbx_seq_one_letter_code
_entity_poly.pdbx_strand_id
1 'polypeptide(L)'
;MKAQAGDRIVVERPRDDLPARKGVVLKVQGDNGGPPYWVRWEDEGRETLVYPGPDARIEPRHPVPQARQEHTEARQPQPGQSLKRIQIDVAVSEVHENGSVRTLAEAQLPSTKWNLRGHGEARKHPTDADIPEIGEELAVARALSDLAHKLRRVAAEDIEQASQAWQPT
;
A
#
# COMPACT_ATOMS: atom_id res chain seq x y z
N MET A 1 -19.17 -16.63 8.77
CA MET A 1 -17.87 -16.52 9.49
C MET A 1 -17.70 -15.10 9.99
N LYS A 2 -17.12 -14.89 11.18
CA LYS A 2 -16.82 -13.55 11.72
C LYS A 2 -15.41 -13.50 12.31
N ALA A 3 -14.73 -12.37 12.18
CA ALA A 3 -13.38 -12.13 12.71
C ALA A 3 -13.26 -10.73 13.31
N GLN A 4 -12.20 -10.51 14.08
CA GLN A 4 -11.72 -9.21 14.53
C GLN A 4 -10.27 -8.99 14.07
N ALA A 5 -9.80 -7.74 14.07
CA ALA A 5 -8.39 -7.46 13.84
C ALA A 5 -7.55 -8.09 14.96
N GLY A 6 -6.51 -8.84 14.58
CA GLY A 6 -5.66 -9.61 15.47
C GLY A 6 -6.03 -11.10 15.59
N ASP A 7 -7.19 -11.53 15.08
CA ASP A 7 -7.51 -12.95 14.96
C ASP A 7 -6.68 -13.61 13.85
N ARG A 8 -6.50 -14.93 13.92
CA ARG A 8 -5.76 -15.69 12.91
C ARG A 8 -6.74 -16.41 11.99
N ILE A 9 -6.58 -16.24 10.69
CA ILE A 9 -7.30 -17.02 9.69
C ILE A 9 -6.43 -18.20 9.26
N VAL A 10 -7.04 -19.38 9.23
CA VAL A 10 -6.46 -20.61 8.71
C VAL A 10 -7.28 -21.03 7.50
N VAL A 11 -6.64 -21.18 6.35
CA VAL A 11 -7.27 -21.66 5.12
C VAL A 11 -6.70 -23.04 4.81
N GLU A 12 -7.52 -24.06 5.01
CA GLU A 12 -7.18 -25.45 4.68
C GLU A 12 -7.12 -25.59 3.15
N ARG A 13 -6.11 -26.29 2.61
CA ARG A 13 -6.01 -26.49 1.16
C ARG A 13 -6.62 -27.85 0.77
N PRO A 14 -7.22 -28.00 -0.43
CA PRO A 14 -7.94 -29.23 -0.80
C PRO A 14 -7.08 -30.49 -1.00
N ARG A 15 -5.75 -30.38 -0.93
CA ARG A 15 -4.83 -31.52 -1.08
C ARG A 15 -4.10 -31.74 0.23
N ASP A 16 -4.15 -32.97 0.72
CA ASP A 16 -3.55 -33.39 1.99
C ASP A 16 -2.02 -33.18 2.07
N ASP A 17 -1.36 -32.90 0.95
CA ASP A 17 0.09 -32.67 0.85
C ASP A 17 0.52 -31.20 1.00
N LEU A 18 -0.43 -30.24 1.00
CA LEU A 18 -0.11 -28.83 1.15
C LEU A 18 -0.46 -28.33 2.56
N PRO A 19 0.47 -27.66 3.27
CA PRO A 19 0.18 -27.14 4.59
C PRO A 19 -0.92 -26.07 4.53
N ALA A 20 -1.82 -26.09 5.51
CA ALA A 20 -2.81 -25.06 5.71
C ALA A 20 -2.15 -23.68 5.78
N ARG A 21 -2.72 -22.70 5.06
CA ARG A 21 -2.16 -21.35 5.02
C ARG A 21 -2.67 -20.54 6.19
N LYS A 22 -1.77 -19.92 6.95
CA LYS A 22 -2.11 -19.16 8.15
C LYS A 22 -1.74 -17.69 8.00
N GLY A 23 -2.62 -16.80 8.45
CA GLY A 23 -2.40 -15.36 8.41
C GLY A 23 -3.13 -14.63 9.54
N VAL A 24 -2.68 -13.42 9.85
CA VAL A 24 -3.30 -12.55 10.85
C VAL A 24 -4.23 -11.57 10.16
N VAL A 25 -5.47 -11.48 10.62
CA VAL A 25 -6.44 -10.49 10.17
C VAL A 25 -5.99 -9.11 10.67
N LEU A 26 -5.55 -8.25 9.75
CA LEU A 26 -5.14 -6.88 10.06
C LEU A 26 -6.34 -5.93 10.15
N LYS A 27 -7.34 -6.14 9.27
CA LYS A 27 -8.56 -5.32 9.22
C LYS A 27 -9.73 -6.15 8.73
N VAL A 28 -10.90 -5.91 9.32
CA VAL A 28 -12.18 -6.46 8.85
C VAL A 28 -12.88 -5.39 8.03
N GLN A 29 -13.25 -5.72 6.78
CA GLN A 29 -13.91 -4.78 5.88
C GLN A 29 -15.41 -5.06 5.68
N GLY A 30 -15.87 -6.26 5.99
CA GLY A 30 -17.30 -6.57 5.96
C GLY A 30 -18.04 -6.15 7.23
N ASP A 31 -19.34 -5.93 7.08
CA ASP A 31 -20.20 -5.49 8.16
C ASP A 31 -20.25 -6.52 9.31
N ASN A 32 -20.34 -6.03 10.54
CA ASN A 32 -20.51 -6.85 11.74
C ASN A 32 -19.46 -7.98 11.91
N GLY A 33 -18.23 -7.75 11.46
CA GLY A 33 -17.15 -8.73 11.53
C GLY A 33 -17.12 -9.72 10.35
N GLY A 34 -17.96 -9.54 9.35
CA GLY A 34 -18.04 -10.38 8.16
C GLY A 34 -16.89 -10.15 7.16
N PRO A 35 -16.69 -11.06 6.21
CA PRO A 35 -15.70 -10.88 5.14
C PRO A 35 -16.06 -9.72 4.19
N PRO A 36 -15.09 -9.15 3.45
CA PRO A 36 -13.72 -9.64 3.33
C PRO A 36 -12.78 -9.16 4.46
N TYR A 37 -11.64 -9.85 4.57
CA TYR A 37 -10.62 -9.58 5.58
C TYR A 37 -9.30 -9.18 4.92
N TRP A 38 -8.65 -8.12 5.41
CA TRP A 38 -7.27 -7.81 5.06
C TRP A 38 -6.36 -8.66 5.95
N VAL A 39 -5.57 -9.55 5.35
CA VAL A 39 -4.80 -10.60 6.06
C VAL A 39 -3.34 -10.49 5.71
N ARG A 40 -2.47 -10.54 6.72
CA ARG A 40 -1.02 -10.73 6.54
C ARG A 40 -0.66 -12.19 6.73
N TRP A 41 -0.17 -12.84 5.68
CA TRP A 41 0.23 -14.24 5.73
C TRP A 41 1.55 -14.43 6.48
N GLU A 42 1.67 -15.55 7.18
CA GLU A 42 2.86 -15.85 7.99
C GLU A 42 3.97 -16.56 7.22
N ASP A 43 3.67 -17.09 6.04
CA ASP A 43 4.65 -17.74 5.17
C ASP A 43 5.70 -16.73 4.66
N GLU A 44 5.22 -15.63 4.10
CA GLU A 44 6.03 -14.67 3.33
C GLU A 44 5.76 -13.21 3.75
N GLY A 45 4.89 -12.98 4.73
CA GLY A 45 4.56 -11.64 5.21
C GLY A 45 3.68 -10.82 4.26
N ARG A 46 3.22 -11.38 3.14
CA ARG A 46 2.37 -10.67 2.17
C ARG A 46 1.02 -10.33 2.77
N GLU A 47 0.51 -9.14 2.43
CA GLU A 47 -0.83 -8.69 2.77
C GLU A 47 -1.78 -8.86 1.58
N THR A 48 -2.97 -9.42 1.81
CA THR A 48 -3.99 -9.57 0.76
C THR A 48 -5.39 -9.42 1.32
N LEU A 49 -6.33 -9.06 0.45
CA LEU A 49 -7.76 -9.19 0.71
C LEU A 49 -8.18 -10.65 0.58
N VAL A 50 -8.91 -11.18 1.57
CA VAL A 50 -9.36 -12.57 1.63
C VAL A 50 -10.89 -12.62 1.71
N TYR A 51 -11.48 -13.39 0.80
CA TYR A 51 -12.88 -13.82 0.84
C TYR A 51 -12.89 -15.30 1.29
N PRO A 52 -13.04 -15.59 2.60
CA PRO A 52 -12.96 -16.95 3.13
C PRO A 52 -14.02 -17.86 2.51
N GLY A 53 -13.58 -19.00 1.99
CA GLY A 53 -14.43 -20.09 1.55
C GLY A 53 -14.82 -21.04 2.71
N PRO A 54 -15.49 -22.16 2.42
CA PRO A 54 -15.87 -23.18 3.41
C PRO A 54 -14.68 -23.84 4.13
N ASP A 55 -13.49 -23.74 3.53
CA ASP A 55 -12.19 -24.26 3.98
C ASP A 55 -11.44 -23.31 4.93
N ALA A 56 -11.96 -22.09 5.13
CA ALA A 56 -11.40 -21.14 6.06
C ALA A 56 -11.96 -21.35 7.48
N ARG A 57 -11.17 -21.01 8.49
CA ARG A 57 -11.63 -20.87 9.88
C ARG A 57 -10.87 -19.75 10.58
N ILE A 58 -11.53 -19.13 11.55
CA ILE A 58 -10.95 -18.06 12.38
C ILE A 58 -10.59 -18.65 13.73
N GLU A 59 -9.32 -18.54 14.09
CA GLU A 59 -8.80 -18.82 15.42
C GLU A 59 -8.75 -17.49 16.20
N PRO A 60 -9.45 -17.37 17.34
CA PRO A 60 -9.34 -16.19 18.19
C PRO A 60 -7.89 -15.98 18.60
N ARG A 61 -7.49 -14.71 18.78
CA ARG A 61 -6.21 -14.41 19.42
C ARG A 61 -6.09 -15.20 20.74
N HIS A 62 -5.07 -16.04 20.88
CA HIS A 62 -4.89 -16.78 22.13
C HIS A 62 -4.49 -15.77 23.22
N PRO A 63 -5.20 -15.70 24.35
CA PRO A 63 -4.70 -14.93 25.48
C PRO A 63 -3.42 -15.61 25.97
N VAL A 64 -2.31 -14.88 25.94
CA VAL A 64 -1.07 -15.31 26.59
C VAL A 64 -1.35 -15.32 28.10
N PRO A 65 -1.04 -16.40 28.84
CA PRO A 65 -1.12 -16.39 30.30
C PRO A 65 -0.22 -15.29 30.85
N GLN A 66 -0.78 -14.42 31.70
CA GLN A 66 -0.07 -13.31 32.31
C GLN A 66 1.09 -13.82 33.17
N ALA A 67 2.34 -13.63 32.72
CA ALA A 67 3.51 -13.73 33.58
C ALA A 67 4.68 -12.91 33.02
N ARG A 68 5.21 -12.05 33.88
CA ARG A 68 6.38 -11.17 33.76
C ARG A 68 6.25 -9.96 32.85
N GLN A 69 5.78 -8.89 33.48
CA GLN A 69 6.19 -7.53 33.19
C GLN A 69 7.72 -7.43 33.35
N GLU A 70 8.47 -7.83 32.34
CA GLU A 70 9.83 -7.34 32.14
C GLU A 70 9.73 -6.22 31.13
N HIS A 71 10.12 -5.04 31.58
CA HIS A 71 10.27 -3.81 30.81
C HIS A 71 10.84 -4.11 29.41
N THR A 72 9.98 -4.10 28.40
CA THR A 72 10.36 -3.48 27.14
C THR A 72 9.36 -2.37 26.99
N GLU A 73 9.77 -1.19 27.45
CA GLU A 73 9.08 0.06 27.14
C GLU A 73 8.67 -0.04 25.68
N ALA A 74 7.36 -0.16 25.47
CA ALA A 74 6.77 0.42 24.31
C ALA A 74 7.43 1.80 24.21
N ARG A 75 8.12 2.06 23.10
CA ARG A 75 8.29 3.44 22.68
C ARG A 75 6.87 3.91 22.42
N GLN A 76 6.19 4.31 23.49
CA GLN A 76 4.97 5.07 23.45
C GLN A 76 5.30 6.19 22.47
N PRO A 77 4.50 6.45 21.43
CA PRO A 77 4.69 7.64 20.63
C PRO A 77 4.75 8.79 21.63
N GLN A 78 5.94 9.39 21.73
CA GLN A 78 6.13 10.50 22.66
C GLN A 78 5.02 11.52 22.36
N PRO A 79 4.35 12.09 23.38
CA PRO A 79 3.39 13.15 23.14
C PRO A 79 4.09 14.24 22.31
N GLY A 80 3.73 14.33 21.03
CA GLY A 80 4.46 15.11 20.04
C GLY A 80 4.51 14.55 18.61
N GLN A 81 4.28 13.24 18.38
CA GLN A 81 4.22 12.70 17.02
C GLN A 81 2.78 12.60 16.48
N SER A 82 2.41 13.52 15.59
CA SER A 82 1.18 13.42 14.81
C SER A 82 1.41 12.54 13.57
N LEU A 83 0.71 11.41 13.49
CA LEU A 83 0.72 10.58 12.28
C LEU A 83 -0.10 11.28 11.19
N LYS A 84 0.54 11.63 10.07
CA LYS A 84 -0.15 12.17 8.89
C LYS A 84 -0.26 11.09 7.82
N ARG A 85 -1.48 10.79 7.38
CA ARG A 85 -1.75 9.94 6.21
C ARG A 85 -1.81 10.79 4.96
N ILE A 86 -1.18 10.33 3.88
CA ILE A 86 -1.20 10.95 2.56
C ILE A 86 -1.61 9.86 1.56
N GLN A 87 -2.46 10.21 0.60
CA GLN A 87 -2.90 9.32 -0.49
C GLN A 87 -2.36 9.86 -1.82
N ILE A 88 -2.01 8.95 -2.73
CA ILE A 88 -1.68 9.26 -4.12
C ILE A 88 -2.77 8.61 -4.98
N ASP A 89 -3.41 9.40 -5.83
CA ASP A 89 -4.34 8.90 -6.82
C ASP A 89 -3.58 8.69 -8.14
N VAL A 90 -3.63 7.48 -8.69
CA VAL A 90 -2.97 7.15 -9.96
C VAL A 90 -4.03 6.76 -10.98
N ALA A 91 -4.04 7.45 -12.12
CA ALA A 91 -4.90 7.14 -13.25
C ALA A 91 -4.05 6.65 -14.42
N VAL A 92 -4.46 5.56 -15.06
CA VAL A 92 -3.78 4.97 -16.23
C VAL A 92 -4.73 4.99 -17.41
N SER A 93 -4.22 5.31 -18.60
CA SER A 93 -4.98 5.27 -19.85
C SER A 93 -4.11 4.74 -20.99
N GLU A 94 -4.76 4.09 -21.96
CA GLU A 94 -4.11 3.63 -23.19
C GLU A 94 -4.53 4.51 -24.36
N VAL A 95 -3.56 4.91 -25.18
CA VAL A 95 -3.76 5.70 -26.38
C VAL A 95 -3.27 4.92 -27.58
N HIS A 96 -4.17 4.68 -28.52
CA HIS A 96 -3.90 3.98 -29.78
C HIS A 96 -3.73 5.02 -30.89
N GLU A 97 -2.52 5.15 -31.42
CA GLU A 97 -2.19 6.14 -32.46
C GLU A 97 -1.28 5.51 -33.51
N ASN A 98 -1.66 5.60 -34.80
CA ASN A 98 -0.87 5.11 -35.93
C ASN A 98 -0.39 3.65 -35.80
N GLY A 99 -1.22 2.78 -35.20
CA GLY A 99 -0.88 1.37 -34.96
C GLY A 99 0.07 1.13 -33.79
N SER A 100 0.45 2.16 -33.05
CA SER A 100 1.20 2.09 -31.80
C SER A 100 0.28 2.25 -30.60
N VAL A 101 0.59 1.54 -29.51
CA VAL A 101 -0.09 1.65 -28.22
C VAL A 101 0.85 2.34 -27.24
N ARG A 102 0.36 3.40 -26.61
CA ARG A 102 1.04 4.15 -25.56
C ARG A 102 0.24 4.01 -24.27
N THR A 103 0.89 3.60 -23.20
CA THR A 103 0.30 3.61 -21.86
C THR A 103 0.73 4.90 -21.16
N LEU A 104 -0.23 5.68 -20.68
CA LEU A 104 -0.02 6.92 -19.96
C LEU A 104 -0.47 6.75 -18.52
N ALA A 105 0.27 7.31 -17.57
CA ALA A 105 -0.11 7.35 -16.16
C ALA A 105 0.04 8.78 -15.60
N GLU A 106 -0.93 9.21 -14.82
CA GLU A 106 -0.90 10.45 -14.04
C GLU A 106 -0.98 10.09 -12.55
N ALA A 107 -0.03 10.56 -11.74
CA ALA A 107 0.00 10.37 -10.30
C ALA A 107 -0.24 11.72 -9.61
N GLN A 108 -1.39 11.88 -8.96
CA GLN A 108 -1.76 13.09 -8.24
C GLN A 108 -1.54 12.91 -6.75
N LEU A 109 -0.82 13.85 -6.14
CA LEU A 109 -0.75 14.00 -4.70
C LEU A 109 -1.66 15.18 -4.32
N PRO A 110 -2.87 14.92 -3.78
CA PRO A 110 -3.75 15.98 -3.29
C PRO A 110 -3.23 16.54 -1.96
N SER A 111 -3.07 17.86 -1.91
CA SER A 111 -2.84 18.61 -0.67
C SER A 111 -3.39 20.02 -0.81
N THR A 112 -3.76 20.61 0.33
CA THR A 112 -4.17 22.01 0.40
C THR A 112 -3.03 22.97 0.09
N LYS A 113 -1.77 22.54 0.28
CA LYS A 113 -0.57 23.37 0.04
C LYS A 113 0.00 23.18 -1.37
N TRP A 114 -0.16 21.99 -1.94
CA TRP A 114 0.50 21.64 -3.20
C TRP A 114 -0.44 20.73 -4.02
N ASN A 115 -0.68 21.08 -5.28
CA ASN A 115 -1.40 20.23 -6.23
C ASN A 115 -0.38 19.67 -7.22
N LEU A 116 0.35 18.65 -6.79
CA LEU A 116 1.42 18.06 -7.59
C LEU A 116 0.90 16.88 -8.39
N ARG A 117 1.31 16.85 -9.65
CA ARG A 117 1.02 15.77 -10.58
C ARG A 117 2.31 15.30 -11.22
N GLY A 118 2.56 14.00 -11.14
CA GLY A 118 3.59 13.31 -11.91
C GLY A 118 2.99 12.66 -13.15
N HIS A 119 3.74 12.60 -14.23
CA HIS A 119 3.32 11.94 -15.46
C HIS A 119 4.32 10.87 -15.88
N GLY A 120 3.81 9.78 -16.41
CA GLY A 120 4.60 8.67 -16.92
C GLY A 120 4.01 8.14 -18.21
N GLU A 121 4.88 7.67 -19.08
CA GLU A 121 4.51 7.09 -20.36
C GLU A 121 5.34 5.84 -20.61
N ALA A 122 4.71 4.81 -21.16
CA ALA A 122 5.35 3.63 -21.69
C ALA A 122 4.94 3.43 -23.15
N ARG A 123 5.89 2.96 -23.95
CA ARG A 123 5.67 2.54 -25.34
C ARG A 123 6.30 1.18 -25.52
N LYS A 124 5.63 0.29 -26.24
CA LYS A 124 6.25 -0.93 -26.72
C LYS A 124 7.26 -0.62 -27.82
N HIS A 125 8.34 -1.39 -27.88
CA HIS A 125 9.17 -1.39 -29.08
C HIS A 125 8.39 -2.05 -30.23
N PRO A 126 8.57 -1.64 -31.50
CA PRO A 126 7.83 -2.22 -32.63
C PRO A 126 7.95 -3.75 -32.79
N THR A 127 9.00 -4.35 -32.22
CA THR A 127 9.26 -5.80 -32.28
C THR A 127 8.83 -6.55 -31.02
N ASP A 128 8.37 -5.84 -29.98
CA ASP A 128 8.00 -6.45 -28.70
C ASP A 128 6.56 -6.99 -28.75
N ALA A 129 6.31 -8.03 -27.95
CA ALA A 129 4.97 -8.53 -27.73
C ALA A 129 4.09 -7.46 -27.05
N ASP A 130 2.82 -7.39 -27.44
CA ASP A 130 1.85 -6.46 -26.87
C ASP A 130 1.33 -7.00 -25.54
N ILE A 131 2.02 -6.65 -24.44
CA ILE A 131 1.68 -7.05 -23.07
C ILE A 131 1.29 -5.78 -22.29
N PRO A 132 -0.01 -5.49 -22.12
CA PRO A 132 -0.50 -4.28 -21.47
C PRO A 132 0.05 -4.06 -20.05
N GLU A 133 0.19 -5.14 -19.27
CA GLU A 133 0.61 -5.10 -17.87
C GLU A 133 2.01 -4.51 -17.69
N ILE A 134 2.93 -4.76 -18.64
CA ILE A 134 4.30 -4.21 -18.61
C ILE A 134 4.27 -2.71 -18.87
N GLY A 135 3.41 -2.26 -19.80
CA GLY A 135 3.24 -0.83 -20.11
C GLY A 135 2.67 -0.06 -18.92
N GLU A 136 1.69 -0.64 -18.23
CA GLU A 136 1.05 -0.06 -17.04
C GLU A 136 2.05 0.15 -15.90
N GLU A 137 2.73 -0.91 -15.45
CA GLU A 137 3.69 -0.84 -14.35
C GLU A 137 4.78 0.21 -14.62
N LEU A 138 5.29 0.23 -15.86
CA LEU A 138 6.33 1.15 -16.27
C LEU A 138 5.85 2.61 -16.34
N ALA A 139 4.64 2.85 -16.88
CA ALA A 139 4.05 4.17 -16.91
C ALA A 139 3.80 4.69 -15.48
N VAL A 140 3.26 3.85 -14.59
CA VAL A 140 3.02 4.19 -13.17
C VAL A 140 4.33 4.51 -12.45
N ALA A 141 5.36 3.67 -12.60
CA ALA A 141 6.68 3.91 -11.98
C ALA A 141 7.29 5.24 -12.43
N ARG A 142 7.14 5.58 -13.71
CA ARG A 142 7.60 6.86 -14.28
C ARG A 142 6.81 8.05 -13.71
N ALA A 143 5.48 7.93 -13.60
CA ALA A 143 4.63 8.96 -13.01
C ALA A 143 4.98 9.24 -11.55
N LEU A 144 5.20 8.19 -10.75
CA LEU A 144 5.62 8.32 -9.35
C LEU A 144 7.04 8.91 -9.22
N SER A 145 7.95 8.56 -10.12
CA SER A 145 9.30 9.14 -10.15
C SER A 145 9.29 10.63 -10.48
N ASP A 146 8.46 11.07 -11.44
CA ASP A 146 8.26 12.48 -11.76
C ASP A 146 7.63 13.23 -10.58
N LEU A 147 6.60 12.65 -9.94
CA LEU A 147 5.99 13.21 -8.73
C LEU A 147 7.01 13.37 -7.60
N ALA A 148 7.86 12.37 -7.38
CA ALA A 148 8.93 12.42 -6.37
C ALA A 148 9.95 13.52 -6.65
N HIS A 149 10.36 13.71 -7.92
CA HIS A 149 11.23 14.82 -8.31
C HIS A 149 10.60 16.19 -8.02
N LYS A 150 9.32 16.34 -8.34
CA LYS A 150 8.57 17.59 -8.09
C LYS A 150 8.44 17.89 -6.60
N LEU A 151 8.14 16.87 -5.79
CA LEU A 151 8.10 16.99 -4.32
C LEU A 151 9.43 17.43 -3.73
N ARG A 152 10.55 16.86 -4.20
CA ARG A 152 11.88 17.27 -3.74
C ARG A 152 12.16 18.75 -4.03
N ARG A 153 11.72 19.26 -5.18
CA ARG A 153 11.90 20.67 -5.54
C ARG A 153 11.10 21.60 -4.62
N VAL A 154 9.82 21.30 -4.40
CA VAL A 154 8.97 22.07 -3.47
C VAL A 154 9.54 22.06 -2.07
N ALA A 155 10.05 20.91 -1.59
CA ALA A 155 10.69 20.84 -0.29
C ALA A 155 11.97 21.69 -0.21
N ALA A 156 12.78 21.73 -1.27
CA ALA A 156 13.98 22.58 -1.32
C ALA A 156 13.60 24.08 -1.26
N GLU A 157 12.61 24.50 -2.05
CA GLU A 157 12.09 25.87 -2.03
C GLU A 157 11.54 26.27 -0.65
N ASP A 158 10.80 25.37 0.01
CA ASP A 158 10.27 25.59 1.36
C ASP A 158 11.39 25.78 2.40
N ILE A 159 12.48 25.01 2.30
CA ILE A 159 13.63 25.11 3.21
C ILE A 159 14.38 26.42 2.99
N GLU A 160 14.60 26.81 1.73
CA GLU A 160 15.25 28.07 1.39
C GLU A 160 14.46 29.28 1.92
N GLN A 161 13.13 29.30 1.71
CA GLN A 161 12.27 30.37 2.22
C GLN A 161 12.28 30.45 3.75
N ALA A 162 12.22 29.30 4.44
CA ALA A 162 12.31 29.26 5.90
C ALA A 162 13.67 29.76 6.40
N SER A 163 14.76 29.45 5.69
CA SER A 163 16.10 29.92 6.04
C SER A 163 16.28 31.43 5.82
N GLN A 164 15.66 32.01 4.78
CA GLN A 164 15.71 33.46 4.52
C GLN A 164 14.86 34.26 5.52
N ALA A 165 13.76 33.69 6.00
CA ALA A 165 12.94 34.29 7.06
C ALA A 165 13.66 34.30 8.42
N TRP A 166 14.65 33.44 8.61
CA TRP A 166 15.51 33.40 9.79
C TRP A 166 16.82 34.14 9.52
N GLN A 167 16.80 35.47 9.57
CA GLN A 167 18.03 36.27 9.68
C GLN A 167 18.14 36.80 11.13
N PRO A 168 19.10 36.30 11.93
CA PRO A 168 19.33 36.85 13.26
C PRO A 168 19.94 38.25 13.15
N THR A 169 19.31 39.22 13.83
CA THR A 169 19.80 40.61 14.03
C THR A 169 21.04 40.66 14.91
#